data_AF-U6FDW5-F1
#
_entry.id   AF-U6FDW5-F1
#
_cell.length_a   1.000
_cell.length_b   1.000
_cell.length_c   1.000
_cell.angle_alpha   90.00
_cell.angle_beta   90.00
_cell.angle_gamma   90.00
#
_symmetry.space_group_name_H-M   'P 1'
#
loop_
_entity.id
_entity.type
_entity.pdbx_description
1 polymer ?
#
loop_
_entity_poly.entity_id
_entity_poly.type
_entity_poly.pdbx_seq_one_letter_code
_entity_poly.pdbx_strand_id
1 'polypeptide(L)'
;MDENFNVEDFINVESPVKEEEVKIKRFKVPFKIRSLTAKEVSELRNDSKEVQFNKSTRTSQKVLNQDKFENNLMAASVVVPNLKNEELQKHYGTYGDPAGTLEAMLLAGEYNALAEKVLELSGIDADNDNDLVAAAKN
;
A
#
# COMPACT_ATOMS: atom_id res chain seq x y z
N MET A 1 -40.65 -7.37 5.32
CA MET A 1 -40.29 -6.01 5.73
C MET A 1 -39.29 -5.56 4.70
N ASP A 2 -39.72 -4.74 3.76
CA ASP A 2 -38.82 -4.21 2.73
C ASP A 2 -38.03 -3.09 3.40
N GLU A 3 -36.76 -3.36 3.70
CA GLU A 3 -35.83 -2.33 4.15
C GLU A 3 -35.60 -1.39 2.97
N ASN A 4 -36.28 -0.23 3.01
CA ASN A 4 -36.04 0.85 2.07
C ASN A 4 -34.69 1.49 2.39
N PHE A 5 -33.62 0.99 1.78
CA PHE A 5 -32.31 1.63 1.81
C PHE A 5 -32.32 2.90 0.97
N ASN A 6 -31.95 4.05 1.54
CA ASN A 6 -31.77 5.29 0.78
C ASN A 6 -30.37 5.30 0.15
N VAL A 7 -30.29 5.48 -1.16
CA VAL A 7 -29.02 5.56 -1.90
C VAL A 7 -28.16 6.74 -1.42
N GLU A 8 -28.78 7.81 -0.93
CA GLU A 8 -28.07 8.97 -0.38
C GLU A 8 -27.20 8.62 0.85
N ASP A 9 -27.58 7.58 1.61
CA ASP A 9 -26.80 7.10 2.77
C ASP A 9 -25.45 6.51 2.34
N PHE A 10 -25.33 6.05 1.09
CA PHE A 10 -24.08 5.52 0.51
C PHE A 10 -23.26 6.56 -0.23
N ILE A 11 -23.82 7.75 -0.49
CA ILE A 11 -23.13 8.85 -1.19
C ILE A 11 -22.54 9.84 -0.18
N ASN A 12 -23.25 10.13 0.91
CA ASN A 12 -22.81 11.06 1.95
C ASN A 12 -21.94 10.39 3.02
N VAL A 13 -21.00 9.55 2.60
CA VAL A 13 -20.05 8.89 3.50
C VAL A 13 -18.77 9.73 3.56
N GLU A 14 -18.10 9.75 4.72
CA GLU A 14 -16.78 10.35 4.89
C GLU A 14 -15.80 9.83 3.82
N SER A 15 -14.92 10.69 3.31
CA SER A 15 -13.91 10.29 2.33
C SER A 15 -13.15 9.06 2.83
N PRO A 16 -13.02 8.01 2.01
CA PRO A 16 -12.29 6.80 2.40
C PRO A 16 -10.79 7.05 2.57
N VAL A 17 -10.30 8.18 2.04
CA VAL A 17 -8.90 8.61 2.17
C VAL A 17 -8.75 9.48 3.43
N LYS A 18 -8.05 8.95 4.43
CA LYS A 18 -7.69 9.58 5.70
C LYS A 18 -6.18 9.81 5.72
N GLU A 19 -5.74 10.91 6.32
CA GLU A 19 -4.31 11.21 6.50
C GLU A 19 -3.95 11.15 7.99
N GLU A 20 -2.80 10.57 8.31
CA GLU A 20 -2.28 10.49 9.67
C GLU A 20 -0.80 10.91 9.72
N GLU A 21 -0.42 11.57 10.82
CA GLU A 21 0.96 11.98 11.09
C GLU A 21 1.68 10.98 12.00
N VAL A 22 2.69 10.29 11.46
CA VAL A 22 3.52 9.33 12.19
C VAL A 22 4.82 10.01 12.65
N LYS A 23 4.99 10.15 13.96
CA LYS A 23 6.19 10.76 14.56
C LYS A 23 7.28 9.72 14.77
N ILE A 24 8.36 9.82 14.01
CA ILE A 24 9.57 9.01 14.17
C ILE A 24 10.62 9.82 14.93
N LYS A 25 11.10 9.33 16.07
CA LYS A 25 11.99 10.06 17.00
C LYS A 25 13.28 10.60 16.34
N ARG A 26 13.81 9.93 15.32
CA ARG A 26 15.02 10.36 14.60
C ARG A 26 14.79 11.61 13.76
N PHE A 27 13.56 11.84 13.27
CA PHE A 27 13.24 12.93 12.36
C PHE A 27 12.63 14.11 13.12
N LYS A 28 13.01 15.33 12.73
CA LYS A 28 12.46 16.57 13.30
C LYS A 28 11.03 16.85 12.84
N VAL A 29 10.62 16.23 11.74
CA VAL A 29 9.33 16.42 11.09
C VAL A 29 8.60 15.07 11.07
N PRO A 30 7.29 15.04 11.36
CA PRO A 30 6.50 13.80 11.25
C PRO A 30 6.37 13.36 9.78
N PHE A 31 6.24 12.06 9.59
CA PHE A 31 5.83 11.48 8.32
C PHE A 31 4.32 11.65 8.16
N LYS A 32 3.85 11.91 6.95
CA LYS A 32 2.41 11.87 6.65
C LYS A 32 2.11 10.66 5.81
N ILE A 33 1.18 9.84 6.29
CA ILE A 33 0.66 8.69 5.56
C ILE A 33 -0.80 8.92 5.23
N ARG A 34 -1.28 8.28 4.16
CA ARG A 34 -2.69 8.24 3.79
C ARG A 34 -3.20 6.82 3.75
N SER A 35 -4.48 6.62 4.02
CA SER A 35 -5.14 5.35 3.71
C SER A 35 -5.20 5.12 2.21
N LEU A 36 -5.18 3.85 1.83
CA LEU A 36 -5.43 3.40 0.47
C LEU A 36 -6.83 2.84 0.35
N THR A 37 -7.50 3.18 -0.74
CA THR A 37 -8.80 2.58 -1.07
C THR A 37 -8.62 1.15 -1.58
N ALA A 38 -9.66 0.31 -1.42
CA ALA A 38 -9.65 -1.06 -1.93
C ALA A 38 -9.34 -1.14 -3.44
N LYS A 39 -9.76 -0.12 -4.21
CA LYS A 39 -9.45 0.00 -5.63
C LYS A 39 -7.96 0.19 -5.88
N GLU A 40 -7.33 1.14 -5.18
CA GLU A 40 -5.89 1.39 -5.30
C GLU A 40 -5.08 0.16 -4.90
N VAL A 41 -5.42 -0.49 -3.78
CA VAL A 41 -4.74 -1.71 -3.33
C VAL A 41 -4.83 -2.83 -4.38
N SER A 42 -6.00 -3.01 -4.99
CA SER A 42 -6.22 -3.99 -6.06
C SER A 42 -5.41 -3.66 -7.32
N GLU A 43 -5.31 -2.38 -7.70
CA GLU A 43 -4.48 -1.90 -8.81
C GLU A 43 -3.00 -2.17 -8.53
N LEU A 44 -2.49 -1.79 -7.35
CA LEU A 44 -1.11 -2.05 -6.93
C LEU A 44 -0.79 -3.55 -6.90
N ARG A 45 -1.72 -4.38 -6.44
CA ARG A 45 -1.59 -5.85 -6.44
C ARG A 45 -1.53 -6.40 -7.86
N ASN A 46 -2.25 -5.81 -8.81
CA ASN A 46 -2.20 -6.21 -10.22
C ASN A 46 -0.89 -5.76 -10.89
N ASP A 47 -0.43 -4.55 -10.62
CA ASP A 47 0.82 -3.99 -11.15
C ASP A 47 2.07 -4.71 -10.61
N SER A 48 1.93 -5.35 -9.46
CA SER A 48 2.97 -6.14 -8.81
C SER A 48 2.94 -7.62 -9.23
N LYS A 49 2.04 -8.04 -10.13
CA LYS A 49 2.05 -9.39 -10.70
C LYS A 49 3.09 -9.50 -11.81
N GLU A 50 3.91 -10.53 -11.73
CA GLU A 50 4.92 -10.84 -12.74
C GLU A 50 4.58 -12.13 -13.46
N VAL A 51 4.91 -12.19 -14.75
CA VAL A 51 4.72 -13.39 -15.55
C VAL A 51 5.89 -14.32 -15.31
N GLN A 52 5.67 -15.36 -14.51
CA GLN A 52 6.64 -16.43 -14.34
C GLN A 52 6.40 -17.51 -15.39
N PHE A 53 7.42 -17.73 -16.22
CA PHE A 53 7.41 -18.81 -17.21
C PHE A 53 7.98 -20.09 -16.59
N ASN A 54 7.13 -21.09 -16.43
CA ASN A 54 7.58 -22.40 -15.97
C ASN A 54 8.10 -23.21 -17.17
N LYS A 55 9.43 -23.35 -17.24
CA LYS A 55 10.10 -24.10 -18.32
C LYS A 55 9.75 -25.59 -18.34
N SER A 56 9.35 -26.17 -17.21
CA SER A 56 8.99 -27.59 -17.08
C SER A 56 7.61 -27.87 -17.66
N THR A 57 6.61 -27.04 -17.31
CA THR A 57 5.23 -27.21 -17.78
C THR A 57 4.91 -26.44 -19.07
N ARG A 58 5.85 -25.62 -19.57
CA ARG A 58 5.68 -24.68 -20.70
C ARG A 58 4.46 -23.75 -20.54
N THR A 59 4.07 -23.48 -19.30
CA THR A 59 2.95 -22.59 -18.98
C THR A 59 3.46 -21.29 -18.37
N SER A 60 2.75 -20.21 -18.67
CA SER A 60 2.98 -18.90 -18.05
C SER A 60 1.94 -18.69 -16.97
N GLN A 61 2.37 -18.31 -15.77
CA GLN A 61 1.48 -17.98 -14.66
C GLN A 61 1.78 -16.56 -14.17
N LYS A 62 0.72 -15.82 -13.83
CA LYS A 62 0.86 -14.51 -13.16
C LYS A 62 1.00 -14.76 -11.67
N VAL A 63 2.19 -14.52 -11.14
CA VAL A 63 2.50 -14.68 -9.72
C VAL A 63 2.64 -13.29 -9.12
N LEU A 64 2.02 -13.07 -7.95
CA LEU A 64 2.20 -11.82 -7.22
C LEU A 64 3.63 -11.76 -6.67
N ASN A 65 4.35 -10.70 -6.99
CA ASN A 65 5.60 -10.39 -6.33
C ASN A 65 5.28 -9.61 -5.04
N GLN A 66 5.42 -10.28 -3.90
CA GLN A 66 5.05 -9.75 -2.59
C GLN A 66 5.90 -8.53 -2.22
N ASP A 67 7.23 -8.62 -2.38
CA ASP A 67 8.16 -7.52 -2.09
C ASP A 67 7.82 -6.28 -2.91
N LYS A 68 7.54 -6.46 -4.21
CA LYS A 68 7.15 -5.36 -5.10
C LYS A 68 5.81 -4.75 -4.69
N PHE A 69 4.85 -5.58 -4.26
CA PHE A 69 3.56 -5.11 -3.79
C PHE A 69 3.71 -4.27 -2.52
N GLU A 70 4.47 -4.73 -1.54
CA GLU A 70 4.74 -3.99 -0.29
C GLU A 70 5.44 -2.66 -0.58
N ASN A 71 6.44 -2.67 -1.45
CA ASN A 71 7.18 -1.46 -1.84
C ASN A 71 6.27 -0.43 -2.52
N ASN A 72 5.41 -0.89 -3.42
CA ASN A 72 4.42 -0.04 -4.08
C ASN A 72 3.36 0.48 -3.10
N LEU A 73 2.91 -0.36 -2.18
CA LEU A 73 1.94 0.00 -1.14
C LEU A 73 2.49 1.12 -0.26
N MET A 74 3.72 0.96 0.23
CA MET A 74 4.37 1.96 1.07
C MET A 74 4.64 3.25 0.30
N ALA A 75 5.17 3.16 -0.92
CA ALA A 75 5.42 4.33 -1.75
C ALA A 75 4.14 5.12 -2.10
N ALA A 76 3.00 4.44 -2.25
CA ALA A 76 1.70 5.07 -2.49
C ALA A 76 1.09 5.69 -1.23
N SER A 77 1.41 5.13 -0.06
CA SER A 77 0.83 5.53 1.23
C SER A 77 1.58 6.68 1.88
N VAL A 78 2.89 6.82 1.66
CA VAL A 78 3.67 7.94 2.20
C VAL A 78 3.45 9.20 1.35
N VAL A 79 2.85 10.22 1.95
CA VAL A 79 2.62 11.55 1.35
C VAL A 79 3.79 12.49 1.65
N VAL A 80 4.29 12.44 2.90
CA VAL A 80 5.43 13.26 3.34
C VAL A 80 6.44 12.36 4.07
N PRO A 81 7.73 12.37 3.67
CA PRO A 81 8.33 13.18 2.60
C PRO A 81 7.92 12.73 1.19
N ASN A 82 7.98 13.64 0.21
CA ASN A 82 7.74 13.28 -1.19
C ASN A 82 8.86 12.37 -1.71
N LEU A 83 8.59 11.06 -1.77
CA LEU A 83 9.55 10.04 -2.19
C LEU A 83 10.00 10.17 -3.66
N LYS A 84 9.29 10.95 -4.47
CA LYS A 84 9.66 11.27 -5.87
C LYS A 84 10.55 12.51 -6.00
N ASN A 85 10.93 13.13 -4.88
CA ASN A 85 11.78 14.30 -4.91
C ASN A 85 13.21 13.93 -5.36
N GLU A 86 13.71 14.61 -6.39
CA GLU A 86 15.03 14.33 -6.99
C GLU A 86 16.19 14.54 -6.02
N GLU A 87 16.15 15.57 -5.17
CA GLU A 87 17.21 15.85 -4.19
C GLU A 87 17.26 14.75 -3.12
N LEU A 88 16.08 14.30 -2.69
CA LEU A 88 15.94 13.22 -1.72
C LEU A 88 16.49 11.91 -2.29
N GLN A 89 16.05 11.52 -3.48
CA GLN A 89 16.53 10.32 -4.17
C GLN A 89 18.03 10.39 -4.43
N LYS A 90 18.55 11.57 -4.82
CA LYS A 90 19.98 11.78 -5.04
C LYS A 90 20.80 11.61 -3.76
N HIS A 91 20.29 12.09 -2.63
CA HIS A 91 20.95 11.92 -1.33
C HIS A 91 21.06 10.44 -0.94
N TYR A 92 20.02 9.65 -1.19
CA TYR A 92 19.99 8.22 -0.86
C TYR A 92 20.50 7.29 -1.97
N GLY A 93 20.76 7.80 -3.18
CA GLY A 93 21.20 7.02 -4.33
C GLY A 93 20.09 6.19 -5.01
N THR A 94 18.83 6.51 -4.73
CA THR A 94 17.63 5.73 -5.09
C THR A 94 16.87 6.38 -6.24
N TYR A 95 17.59 6.69 -7.33
CA TYR A 95 17.04 7.38 -8.50
C TYR A 95 15.92 6.59 -9.16
N GLY A 96 14.74 7.18 -9.25
CA GLY A 96 13.57 6.53 -9.83
C GLY A 96 12.99 5.42 -8.96
N ASP A 97 13.47 5.24 -7.73
CA ASP A 97 12.97 4.23 -6.79
C ASP A 97 12.43 4.89 -5.50
N PRO A 98 11.16 5.32 -5.50
CA PRO A 98 10.53 5.91 -4.32
C PRO A 98 10.49 4.95 -3.12
N ALA A 99 10.28 3.66 -3.36
CA ALA A 99 10.21 2.66 -2.29
C ALA A 99 11.59 2.41 -1.68
N GLY A 100 12.62 2.22 -2.52
CA GLY A 100 14.00 2.12 -2.06
C GLY A 100 14.49 3.38 -1.35
N THR A 101 13.96 4.57 -1.70
CA THR A 101 14.23 5.81 -0.96
C THR A 101 13.73 5.73 0.47
N LEU A 102 12.54 5.15 0.68
CA LEU A 102 11.97 4.97 2.01
C LEU A 102 12.75 3.92 2.82
N GLU A 103 13.12 2.80 2.19
CA GLU A 103 13.95 1.75 2.79
C GLU A 103 15.35 2.26 3.19
N ALA A 104 15.99 3.05 2.34
CA ALA A 104 17.30 3.64 2.62
C ALA A 104 17.24 4.73 3.70
N MET A 105 16.08 5.37 3.86
CA MET A 105 15.87 6.44 4.83
C MET A 105 15.55 5.91 6.24
N LEU A 106 14.80 4.83 6.33
CA LEU A 106 14.28 4.27 7.59
C LEU A 106 15.13 3.09 8.09
N LEU A 107 15.22 2.92 9.40
CA LEU A 107 15.72 1.65 9.96
C LEU A 107 14.64 0.58 9.80
N ALA A 108 15.03 -0.69 9.73
CA ALA A 108 14.09 -1.81 9.55
C ALA A 108 12.92 -1.77 10.56
N GLY A 109 13.18 -1.45 11.83
CA GLY A 109 12.13 -1.33 12.84
C GLY A 109 11.19 -0.13 12.65
N GLU A 110 11.69 0.98 12.10
CA GLU A 110 10.86 2.16 11.80
C GLU A 110 10.04 1.97 10.53
N TYR A 111 10.62 1.30 9.53
CA TYR A 111 9.91 0.91 8.32
C TYR A 111 8.73 -0.01 8.67
N ASN A 112 8.97 -1.04 9.48
CA ASN A 112 7.91 -1.95 9.93
C ASN A 112 6.82 -1.22 10.71
N ALA A 113 7.20 -0.33 11.64
CA ALA A 113 6.22 0.46 12.40
C ALA A 113 5.39 1.38 11.49
N LEU A 114 6.00 1.94 10.43
CA LEU A 114 5.29 2.74 9.45
C LEU A 114 4.35 1.87 8.60
N ALA A 115 4.78 0.68 8.20
CA ALA A 115 3.99 -0.26 7.42
C ALA A 115 2.76 -0.73 8.19
N GLU A 116 2.91 -1.09 9.46
CA GLU A 116 1.79 -1.43 10.34
C GLU A 116 0.77 -0.28 10.42
N LYS A 117 1.24 0.96 10.57
CA LYS A 117 0.38 2.15 10.60
C LYS A 117 -0.37 2.38 9.30
N VAL A 118 0.28 2.14 8.16
CA VAL A 118 -0.36 2.25 6.84
C VAL A 118 -1.46 1.20 6.67
N LEU A 119 -1.21 -0.03 7.10
CA LEU A 119 -2.20 -1.11 7.05
C LEU A 119 -3.39 -0.82 7.96
N GLU A 120 -3.15 -0.41 9.21
CA GLU A 120 -4.16 0.00 10.18
C GLU A 120 -5.02 1.15 9.63
N LEU A 121 -4.38 2.19 9.08
CA LEU A 121 -5.07 3.35 8.52
C LEU A 121 -5.91 2.99 7.28
N SER A 122 -5.46 2.00 6.51
CA SER A 122 -6.17 1.48 5.32
C SER A 122 -7.24 0.45 5.67
N GLY A 123 -7.38 0.06 6.94
CA GLY A 123 -8.31 -0.99 7.37
C GLY A 123 -7.96 -2.38 6.82
N ILE A 124 -6.69 -2.60 6.48
CA ILE A 124 -6.16 -3.89 6.03
C ILE A 124 -5.65 -4.61 7.28
N ASP A 125 -6.51 -5.36 7.95
CA ASP A 125 -6.05 -6.25 9.02
C ASP A 125 -5.19 -7.36 8.39
N ALA A 126 -4.04 -7.64 9.03
CA ALA A 126 -3.14 -8.73 8.63
C ALA A 126 -3.83 -10.11 8.60
N ASP A 127 -4.99 -10.25 9.25
CA ASP A 127 -5.80 -11.47 9.30
C ASP A 127 -6.85 -11.58 8.16
N ASN A 128 -7.16 -10.48 7.46
CA ASN A 128 -8.28 -10.41 6.50
C ASN A 128 -7.89 -10.69 5.03
N ASP A 129 -6.62 -10.95 4.72
CA ASP A 129 -6.18 -11.28 3.36
C ASP A 129 -6.71 -12.66 2.87
N ASN A 130 -7.34 -13.45 3.75
CA ASN A 130 -8.02 -14.69 3.38
C ASN A 130 -9.47 -14.53 2.89
N ASP A 131 -10.10 -13.36 3.03
CA ASP A 131 -11.56 -13.25 2.80
C ASP A 131 -11.96 -12.90 1.35
N LEU A 132 -11.01 -12.51 0.49
CA LEU A 132 -11.30 -12.19 -0.92
C LEU A 132 -11.41 -13.41 -1.84
N VAL A 133 -11.22 -14.64 -1.33
CA VAL A 133 -11.30 -15.88 -2.14
C VAL A 133 -12.65 -16.62 -1.95
N ALA A 134 -13.47 -16.26 -0.96
CA ALA A 134 -14.71 -17.00 -0.65
C ALA A 134 -15.96 -16.55 -1.46
N ALA A 135 -15.99 -15.33 -2.00
CA ALA A 135 -17.21 -14.77 -2.60
C ALA A 135 -17.45 -15.08 -4.10
N ALA A 136 -16.53 -15.78 -4.79
CA ALA A 136 -16.69 -16.15 -6.20
C ALA A 136 -17.18 -17.60 -6.43
N LYS A 137 -17.61 -18.28 -5.36
CA LYS A 137 -18.17 -19.63 -5.41
C LYS A 137 -19.51 -19.70 -4.67
N ASN A 138 -20.51 -18.97 -5.16
CA ASN A 138 -21.91 -19.30 -4.91
C ASN A 138 -22.73 -18.93 -6.15
#